data_AF-A0A914LU99-F1
#
_entry.id   AF-A0A914LU99-F1
#
_cell.length_a   1.000
_cell.length_b   1.000
_cell.length_c   1.000
_cell.angle_alpha   90.00
_cell.angle_beta   90.00
_cell.angle_gamma   90.00
#
_symmetry.space_group_name_H-M   'P 1'
#
loop_
_entity.id
_entity.type
_entity.pdbx_description
1 polymer ?
#
loop_
_entity_poly.entity_id
_entity_poly.type
_entity_poly.pdbx_seq_one_letter_code
_entity_poly.pdbx_strand_id
1 'polypeptide(L)'
;MFFSSSNSSLLFSILISALILFTNVETRGGRRGGKGRGKTNLQFAQVAEFSLISSQLPDNRSAQIITGSHFSQIFRLGFKLRLICKAYGEPRPMIKWYKEGAEMQPKPNVHYYEKPLSKNKIWSKLEIDPATMGDQGIYACVANNQYGVMAKNFKAEYTY
;
A
#
# COMPACT_ATOMS: atom_id res chain seq x y z
N MET A 1 -17.71 -69.80 -39.71
CA MET A 1 -18.53 -68.58 -39.64
C MET A 1 -17.70 -67.50 -38.95
N PHE A 2 -17.64 -66.32 -39.56
CA PHE A 2 -16.84 -65.15 -39.18
C PHE A 2 -17.52 -64.29 -38.10
N PHE A 3 -16.78 -63.27 -37.65
CA PHE A 3 -17.08 -62.10 -36.78
C PHE A 3 -16.79 -62.32 -35.29
N SER A 4 -16.16 -61.42 -34.53
CA SER A 4 -15.46 -60.15 -34.75
C SER A 4 -15.01 -59.70 -33.35
N SER A 5 -13.70 -59.55 -33.06
CA SER A 5 -13.27 -58.94 -31.79
C SER A 5 -12.01 -58.07 -31.88
N SER A 6 -11.63 -57.61 -33.08
CA SER A 6 -10.37 -56.85 -33.27
C SER A 6 -10.54 -55.36 -33.53
N ASN A 7 -11.77 -54.81 -33.52
CA ASN A 7 -11.99 -53.40 -33.87
C ASN A 7 -12.04 -52.44 -32.67
N SER A 8 -12.22 -52.92 -31.43
CA SER A 8 -12.28 -52.04 -30.25
C SER A 8 -10.88 -51.66 -29.73
N SER A 9 -9.90 -52.56 -29.76
CA SER A 9 -8.53 -52.30 -29.29
C SER A 9 -7.73 -51.35 -30.19
N LEU A 10 -7.98 -51.38 -31.51
CA LEU A 10 -7.33 -50.51 -32.50
C LEU A 10 -7.81 -49.05 -32.38
N LEU A 11 -9.09 -48.82 -32.05
CA LEU A 11 -9.63 -47.46 -31.88
C LEU A 11 -9.06 -46.76 -30.63
N PHE A 12 -8.85 -47.50 -29.53
CA PHE A 12 -8.23 -46.95 -28.32
C PHE A 12 -6.75 -46.61 -28.52
N SER A 13 -6.01 -47.41 -29.30
CA SER A 13 -4.60 -47.14 -29.59
C SER A 13 -4.42 -45.95 -30.55
N ILE A 14 -5.34 -45.75 -31.51
CA ILE A 14 -5.34 -44.57 -32.40
C ILE A 14 -5.62 -43.28 -31.60
N LEU A 15 -6.60 -43.28 -30.68
CA LEU A 15 -6.91 -42.11 -29.84
C LEU A 15 -5.76 -41.70 -28.90
N ILE A 16 -5.02 -42.66 -28.35
CA ILE A 16 -3.86 -42.38 -27.50
C ILE A 16 -2.68 -41.85 -28.33
N SER A 17 -2.47 -42.37 -29.55
CA SER A 17 -1.45 -41.85 -30.46
C SER A 17 -1.74 -40.42 -30.95
N ALA A 18 -3.02 -40.07 -31.12
CA ALA A 18 -3.45 -38.73 -31.53
C ALA A 18 -3.31 -37.67 -30.42
N LEU A 19 -3.38 -38.07 -29.14
CA LEU A 19 -3.16 -37.18 -27.99
C LEU A 19 -1.68 -36.88 -27.71
N ILE A 20 -0.76 -37.76 -28.13
CA ILE A 20 0.69 -37.60 -27.92
C ILE A 20 1.34 -36.71 -29.01
N LEU A 21 0.71 -36.55 -30.17
CA LEU A 21 1.23 -35.73 -31.28
C LEU A 21 0.93 -34.22 -31.17
N PHE A 22 0.17 -33.77 -30.18
CA PHE A 22 -0.08 -32.33 -29.94
C PHE A 22 0.82 -31.68 -28.89
N THR A 23 1.76 -32.43 -28.29
CA THR A 23 2.74 -31.88 -27.34
C THR A 23 4.12 -31.79 -27.96
N ASN A 24 4.35 -30.86 -28.89
CA ASN A 24 5.71 -30.41 -29.25
C ASN A 24 5.67 -29.03 -29.92
N VAL A 25 5.72 -27.97 -29.12
CA VAL A 25 6.31 -26.69 -29.55
C VAL A 25 7.41 -26.37 -28.54
N GLU A 26 8.66 -26.52 -28.98
CA GLU A 26 9.82 -26.01 -28.29
C GLU A 26 10.57 -25.07 -29.23
N THR A 27 10.63 -23.78 -28.90
CA THR A 27 11.76 -22.93 -29.31
C THR A 27 12.16 -21.99 -28.19
N ARG A 28 13.48 -22.01 -27.97
CA ARG A 28 14.30 -21.35 -26.95
C ARG A 28 14.23 -19.83 -26.96
N GLY A 29 14.44 -19.24 -25.78
CA GLY A 29 14.84 -17.84 -25.62
C GLY A 29 15.14 -17.49 -24.16
N GLY A 30 16.35 -17.75 -23.69
CA GLY A 30 16.77 -17.36 -22.34
C GLY A 30 17.03 -15.85 -22.22
N ARG A 31 16.75 -15.28 -21.03
CA ARG A 31 17.42 -14.09 -20.48
C ARG A 31 17.29 -14.07 -18.96
N ARG A 32 18.45 -14.16 -18.28
CA ARG A 32 18.61 -13.77 -16.87
C ARG A 32 18.26 -12.28 -16.75
N GLY A 33 17.32 -11.94 -15.87
CA GLY A 33 16.96 -10.56 -15.53
C GLY A 33 16.46 -10.53 -14.08
N GLY A 34 17.15 -9.77 -13.23
CA GLY A 34 16.98 -9.82 -11.78
C GLY A 34 15.85 -8.98 -11.18
N LYS A 35 15.70 -9.17 -9.86
CA LYS A 35 15.49 -8.14 -8.83
C LYS A 35 14.29 -7.19 -9.00
N GLY A 36 13.27 -7.38 -8.17
CA GLY A 36 12.28 -6.32 -7.93
C GLY A 36 11.13 -6.72 -7.01
N ARG A 37 11.29 -6.44 -5.71
CA ARG A 37 10.27 -6.29 -4.66
C ARG A 37 8.80 -6.34 -5.11
N GLY A 38 8.11 -7.44 -4.77
CA GLY A 38 6.66 -7.47 -4.58
C GLY A 38 6.30 -7.35 -3.10
N LYS A 39 6.53 -6.18 -2.49
CA LYS A 39 5.93 -5.81 -1.21
C LYS A 39 5.09 -4.57 -1.44
N THR A 40 3.92 -4.75 -2.01
CA THR A 40 2.94 -3.67 -2.14
C THR A 40 1.59 -4.22 -1.75
N ASN A 41 1.01 -3.62 -0.71
CA ASN A 41 -0.42 -3.60 -0.37
C ASN A 41 -0.93 -4.51 0.77
N LEU A 42 -0.07 -4.94 1.71
CA LEU A 42 -0.50 -5.61 2.95
C LEU A 42 -0.11 -4.88 4.26
N GLN A 43 0.38 -3.65 4.19
CA GLN A 43 0.97 -2.99 5.35
C GLN A 43 -0.04 -2.22 6.23
N PHE A 44 -1.29 -1.99 5.78
CA PHE A 44 -2.29 -1.21 6.53
C PHE A 44 -3.14 -2.01 7.51
N ALA A 45 -3.59 -3.21 7.13
CA ALA A 45 -4.31 -4.10 8.06
C ALA A 45 -3.44 -4.38 9.30
N GLN A 46 -2.13 -4.51 9.09
CA GLN A 46 -1.17 -4.82 10.12
C GLN A 46 -0.90 -3.67 11.10
N VAL A 47 -1.07 -2.38 10.76
CA VAL A 47 -0.82 -1.27 11.71
C VAL A 47 -1.95 -1.11 12.73
N ALA A 48 -3.20 -1.31 12.30
CA ALA A 48 -4.34 -1.33 13.23
C ALA A 48 -4.32 -2.59 14.10
N GLU A 49 -3.97 -3.77 13.54
CA GLU A 49 -3.83 -5.02 14.31
C GLU A 49 -2.60 -5.04 15.22
N PHE A 50 -1.49 -4.41 14.85
CA PHE A 50 -0.28 -4.35 15.68
C PHE A 50 -0.54 -3.63 17.02
N SER A 51 -1.47 -2.67 17.03
CA SER A 51 -1.91 -2.01 18.27
C SER A 51 -2.69 -2.92 19.22
N LEU A 52 -3.22 -4.05 18.73
CA LEU A 52 -4.02 -5.01 19.51
C LEU A 52 -3.21 -6.26 19.94
N ILE A 53 -2.01 -6.47 19.41
CA ILE A 53 -1.21 -7.69 19.63
C ILE A 53 0.07 -7.44 20.45
N SER A 54 0.51 -6.21 20.65
CA SER A 54 1.74 -5.96 21.44
C SER A 54 1.52 -6.15 22.94
N SER A 55 2.06 -7.25 23.49
CA SER A 55 2.18 -7.49 24.93
C SER A 55 3.25 -6.62 25.63
N GLN A 56 3.94 -5.76 24.88
CA GLN A 56 4.92 -4.82 25.40
C GLN A 56 4.28 -3.45 25.60
N LEU A 57 4.45 -2.90 26.82
CA LEU A 57 4.16 -1.48 27.10
C LEU A 57 4.84 -0.63 26.02
N PRO A 58 4.14 0.36 25.42
CA PRO A 58 4.72 1.18 24.37
C PRO A 58 6.01 1.82 24.88
N ASP A 59 7.13 1.57 24.21
CA ASP A 59 8.42 2.18 24.54
C ASP A 59 8.18 3.70 24.63
N ASN A 60 8.59 4.33 25.72
CA ASN A 60 8.39 5.77 25.91
C ASN A 60 9.13 6.61 24.84
N ARG A 61 10.09 5.99 24.15
CA ARG A 61 10.82 6.55 23.02
C ARG A 61 10.13 6.33 21.68
N SER A 62 9.06 5.53 21.62
CA SER A 62 8.32 5.22 20.39
C SER A 62 7.76 6.47 19.71
N ALA A 63 7.51 6.36 18.40
CA ALA A 63 6.92 7.44 17.63
C ALA A 63 5.48 7.73 18.11
N GLN A 64 5.23 8.97 18.51
CA GLN A 64 3.93 9.42 18.99
C GLN A 64 3.46 10.68 18.25
N ILE A 65 2.34 10.60 17.54
CA ILE A 65 1.55 11.72 17.01
C ILE A 65 0.88 12.46 18.17
N ILE A 66 1.43 13.62 18.50
CA ILE A 66 0.98 14.48 19.60
C ILE A 66 -0.16 15.41 19.19
N THR A 67 -0.24 15.78 17.91
CA THR A 67 -1.27 16.70 17.39
C THR A 67 -1.44 16.46 15.90
N GLY A 68 -2.62 16.71 15.37
CA GLY A 68 -2.84 16.77 13.94
C GLY A 68 -4.10 17.53 13.61
N SER A 69 -4.45 17.60 12.32
CA SER A 69 -5.74 18.13 11.87
C SER A 69 -6.93 17.43 12.53
N HIS A 70 -8.09 18.05 12.41
CA HIS A 70 -9.35 17.46 12.82
C HIS A 70 -9.61 16.16 12.06
N PHE A 71 -10.34 15.21 12.69
CA PHE A 71 -10.59 13.90 12.08
C PHE A 71 -11.41 14.01 10.79
N SER A 72 -12.24 15.06 10.65
CA SER A 72 -12.97 15.39 9.42
C SER A 72 -12.52 16.78 8.96
N GLN A 73 -12.00 16.86 7.75
CA GLN A 73 -11.50 18.05 7.10
C GLN A 73 -12.31 18.33 5.84
N ILE A 74 -13.04 19.44 5.84
CA ILE A 74 -13.79 19.88 4.66
C ILE A 74 -12.88 20.77 3.80
N PHE A 75 -12.92 20.60 2.48
CA PHE A 75 -12.24 21.47 1.52
C PHE A 75 -13.18 21.92 0.40
N ARG A 76 -12.87 23.05 -0.23
CA ARG A 76 -13.60 23.55 -1.41
C ARG A 76 -12.84 23.19 -2.67
N LEU A 77 -13.57 22.81 -3.72
CA LEU A 77 -12.97 22.50 -5.02
C LEU A 77 -12.25 23.73 -5.59
N GLY A 78 -11.07 23.52 -6.17
CA GLY A 78 -10.21 24.59 -6.69
C GLY A 78 -9.42 25.36 -5.63
N PHE A 79 -9.65 25.11 -4.33
CA PHE A 79 -8.88 25.68 -3.22
C PHE A 79 -7.93 24.65 -2.60
N LYS A 80 -7.25 25.03 -1.52
CA LYS A 80 -6.25 24.20 -0.84
C LYS A 80 -6.88 23.23 0.16
N LEU A 81 -6.61 21.93 0.02
CA LEU A 81 -6.76 20.95 1.12
C LEU A 81 -5.46 20.94 1.94
N ARG A 82 -5.57 21.10 3.27
CA ARG A 82 -4.41 21.11 4.18
C ARG A 82 -4.61 20.14 5.34
N LEU A 83 -3.68 19.21 5.48
CA LEU A 83 -3.60 18.27 6.60
C LEU A 83 -2.28 18.45 7.34
N ILE A 84 -2.33 18.45 8.67
CA ILE A 84 -1.18 18.71 9.54
C ILE A 84 -1.00 17.55 10.50
N CYS A 85 0.26 17.23 10.79
CA CYS A 85 0.65 16.22 11.76
C CYS A 85 1.88 16.69 12.55
N LYS A 86 1.86 16.52 13.86
CA LYS A 86 3.00 16.72 14.76
C LYS A 86 3.30 15.41 15.44
N ALA A 87 4.56 15.00 15.41
CA ALA A 87 5.01 13.78 16.05
C ALA A 87 6.23 14.04 16.95
N TYR A 88 6.34 13.24 17.99
CA TYR A 88 7.43 13.17 18.94
C TYR A 88 7.99 11.74 18.98
N GLY A 89 9.25 11.57 19.33
CA GLY A 89 9.88 10.28 19.55
C GLY A 89 11.38 10.46 19.77
N GLU A 90 12.03 9.47 20.39
CA GLU A 90 13.45 9.54 20.74
C GLU A 90 14.20 8.30 20.22
N PRO A 91 14.57 8.21 18.93
CA PRO A 91 14.84 9.34 18.04
C PRO A 91 13.62 9.94 17.36
N ARG A 92 13.78 11.18 16.87
CA ARG A 92 12.75 11.91 16.14
C ARG A 92 12.14 11.05 15.04
N PRO A 93 10.81 10.94 14.99
CA PRO A 93 10.16 10.12 13.99
C PRO A 93 10.24 10.75 12.60
N MET A 94 10.14 9.90 11.59
CA MET A 94 9.85 10.31 10.21
C MET A 94 8.35 10.26 9.99
N ILE A 95 7.80 11.23 9.24
CA ILE A 95 6.38 11.25 8.89
C ILE A 95 6.22 10.84 7.42
N LYS A 96 5.22 10.00 7.15
CA LYS A 96 4.76 9.68 5.80
C LYS A 96 3.25 9.86 5.71
N TRP A 97 2.80 10.32 4.55
CA TRP A 97 1.38 10.51 4.27
C TRP A 97 0.85 9.43 3.34
N TYR A 98 -0.38 9.00 3.62
CA TYR A 98 -1.07 7.95 2.88
C TYR A 98 -2.48 8.42 2.53
N LYS A 99 -3.00 7.96 1.40
CA LYS A 99 -4.40 8.09 1.00
C LYS A 99 -4.92 6.68 0.73
N GLU A 100 -6.02 6.32 1.38
CA GLU A 100 -6.73 5.05 1.15
C GLU A 100 -5.80 3.82 1.29
N GLY A 101 -4.86 3.89 2.23
CA GLY A 101 -3.90 2.84 2.50
C GLY A 101 -2.69 2.78 1.55
N ALA A 102 -2.60 3.69 0.57
CA ALA A 102 -1.45 3.78 -0.34
C ALA A 102 -0.56 4.98 0.02
N GLU A 103 0.76 4.78 0.02
CA GLU A 103 1.73 5.87 0.27
C GLU A 103 1.57 6.91 -0.84
N MET A 104 1.37 8.17 -0.45
CA MET A 104 1.12 9.23 -1.41
C MET A 104 2.39 9.49 -2.22
N GLN A 105 2.26 9.33 -3.54
CA GLN A 105 3.35 9.63 -4.46
C GLN A 105 3.43 11.15 -4.70
N PRO A 106 4.62 11.66 -5.06
CA PRO A 106 4.75 13.03 -5.55
C PRO A 106 3.83 13.28 -6.74
N LYS A 107 3.04 14.35 -6.69
CA LYS A 107 2.19 14.84 -7.78
C LYS A 107 2.39 16.35 -7.92
N PRO A 108 2.16 16.94 -9.12
CA PRO A 108 2.36 18.38 -9.33
C PRO A 108 1.55 19.27 -8.37
N ASN A 109 0.33 18.86 -8.04
CA ASN A 109 -0.58 19.59 -7.16
C ASN A 109 -0.45 19.18 -5.68
N VAL A 110 0.53 18.35 -5.32
CA VAL A 110 0.72 17.85 -3.95
C VAL A 110 2.06 18.32 -3.40
N HIS A 111 2.01 18.99 -2.27
CA HIS A 111 3.18 19.58 -1.61
C HIS A 111 3.31 19.08 -0.18
N TYR A 112 4.52 18.66 0.18
CA TYR A 112 4.88 18.21 1.52
C TYR A 112 5.81 19.23 2.16
N TYR A 113 5.49 19.64 3.38
CA TYR A 113 6.31 20.56 4.16
C TYR A 113 6.66 19.91 5.47
N GLU A 114 7.96 19.78 5.75
CA GLU A 114 8.45 19.23 7.00
C GLU A 114 9.30 20.27 7.74
N LYS A 115 9.08 20.36 9.05
CA LYS A 115 9.81 21.27 9.93
C LYS A 115 10.16 20.56 11.24
N PRO A 116 11.46 20.33 11.53
CA PRO A 116 11.92 19.99 12.86
C PRO A 116 11.50 21.06 13.87
N LEU A 117 10.79 20.66 14.93
CA LEU A 117 10.44 21.56 16.02
C LEU A 117 11.45 21.47 17.18
N SER A 118 12.07 20.31 17.36
CA SER A 118 13.16 20.09 18.31
C SER A 118 13.99 18.86 17.91
N LYS A 119 14.94 18.45 18.77
CA LYS A 119 15.71 17.20 18.59
C LYS A 119 14.81 15.98 18.38
N ASN A 120 13.67 15.93 19.08
CA ASN A 120 12.78 14.78 19.16
C ASN A 120 11.37 15.05 18.62
N LYS A 121 11.09 16.25 18.07
CA LYS A 121 9.78 16.66 17.55
C LYS A 121 9.85 17.09 16.10
N ILE A 122 8.84 16.71 15.32
CA ILE A 122 8.68 17.09 13.90
C ILE A 122 7.25 17.54 13.63
N TRP A 123 7.10 18.53 12.75
CA TRP A 123 5.85 18.96 12.17
C TRP A 123 5.86 18.65 10.67
N SER A 124 4.77 18.10 10.15
CA SER A 124 4.57 17.83 8.72
C SER A 124 3.21 18.36 8.29
N LYS A 125 3.17 18.94 7.09
CA LYS A 125 1.94 19.39 6.42
C LYS A 125 1.88 18.82 5.02
N LEU A 126 0.76 18.18 4.72
CA LEU A 126 0.32 17.84 3.37
C LEU A 126 -0.60 18.95 2.86
N GLU A 127 -0.27 19.50 1.70
CA GLU A 127 -1.09 20.49 0.99
C GLU A 127 -1.40 19.97 -0.41
N ILE A 128 -2.68 20.02 -0.81
CA ILE A 128 -3.12 19.74 -2.19
C ILE A 128 -3.73 21.01 -2.76
N ASP A 129 -3.16 21.49 -3.86
CA ASP A 129 -3.52 22.78 -4.48
C ASP A 129 -3.29 22.75 -6.01
N PRO A 130 -4.34 22.94 -6.83
CA PRO A 130 -5.75 23.00 -6.46
C PRO A 130 -6.29 21.62 -6.05
N ALA A 131 -7.20 21.60 -5.08
CA ALA A 131 -7.92 20.40 -4.68
C ALA A 131 -9.06 20.08 -5.66
N THR A 132 -9.19 18.79 -5.96
CA THR A 132 -10.15 18.23 -6.91
C THR A 132 -11.10 17.26 -6.21
N MET A 133 -12.15 16.81 -6.90
CA MET A 133 -13.07 15.80 -6.35
C MET A 133 -12.34 14.49 -6.00
N GLY A 134 -11.26 14.15 -6.72
CA GLY A 134 -10.45 12.95 -6.48
C GLY A 134 -9.60 13.00 -5.20
N ASP A 135 -9.51 14.16 -4.55
CA ASP A 135 -8.80 14.35 -3.29
C ASP A 135 -9.70 14.07 -2.06
N GLN A 136 -10.97 13.73 -2.27
CA GLN A 136 -11.78 13.13 -1.21
C GLN A 136 -11.25 11.75 -0.83
N GLY A 137 -11.31 11.42 0.46
CA GLY A 137 -10.94 10.09 0.95
C GLY A 137 -10.42 10.07 2.38
N ILE A 138 -9.88 8.92 2.78
CA ILE A 138 -9.23 8.73 4.07
C ILE A 138 -7.73 8.91 3.91
N TYR A 139 -7.19 9.89 4.60
CA TYR A 139 -5.77 10.16 4.71
C TYR A 139 -5.22 9.61 6.02
N ALA A 140 -3.94 9.23 6.03
CA ALA A 140 -3.24 8.87 7.25
C ALA A 140 -1.89 9.56 7.32
N CYS A 141 -1.58 10.15 8.48
CA CYS A 141 -0.21 10.47 8.86
C CYS A 141 0.37 9.28 9.62
N VAL A 142 1.51 8.77 9.17
CA VAL A 142 2.23 7.68 9.84
C VAL A 142 3.55 8.23 10.35
N ALA A 143 3.72 8.23 11.67
CA ALA A 143 4.97 8.56 12.34
C ALA A 143 5.71 7.27 12.68
N ASN A 144 6.97 7.17 12.28
CA ASN A 144 7.79 5.97 12.44
C ASN A 144 9.17 6.29 13.03
N ASN A 145 9.58 5.54 14.04
CA ASN A 145 10.96 5.45 14.49
C ASN A 145 11.35 4.00 14.81
N GLN A 146 12.61 3.77 15.19
CA GLN A 146 13.11 2.43 15.47
C GLN A 146 12.41 1.68 16.62
N TYR A 147 11.67 2.40 17.48
CA TYR A 147 11.00 1.84 18.66
C TYR A 147 9.50 1.65 18.45
N GLY A 148 8.92 2.20 17.37
CA GLY A 148 7.50 2.03 17.11
C GLY A 148 6.98 2.88 15.96
N VAL A 149 5.75 2.55 15.57
CA VAL A 149 4.99 3.22 14.53
C VAL A 149 3.64 3.62 15.12
N MET A 150 3.20 4.84 14.83
CA MET A 150 1.84 5.27 15.12
C MET A 150 1.23 5.98 13.91
N ALA A 151 -0.06 5.75 13.70
CA ALA A 151 -0.81 6.35 12.61
C ALA A 151 -2.00 7.15 13.14
N LYS A 152 -2.34 8.24 12.45
CA LYS A 152 -3.56 9.01 12.70
C LYS A 152 -4.29 9.22 11.38
N ASN A 153 -5.57 8.86 11.36
CA ASN A 153 -6.43 8.98 10.19
C ASN A 153 -7.18 10.32 10.19
N PHE A 154 -7.42 10.83 8.98
CA PHE A 154 -8.19 12.03 8.70
C PHE A 154 -9.12 11.74 7.51
N LYS A 155 -10.39 12.08 7.62
CA LYS A 155 -11.37 12.05 6.54
C LYS A 155 -11.37 13.40 5.86
N ALA A 156 -11.11 13.45 4.56
CA ALA A 156 -11.22 14.66 3.76
C ALA A 156 -12.49 14.59 2.89
N GLU A 157 -13.34 15.61 2.96
CA GLU A 157 -14.61 15.69 2.22
C GLU A 157 -14.68 17.02 1.49
N TYR A 158 -15.15 17.03 0.24
CA TYR A 158 -15.32 18.30 -0.47
C TYR A 158 -16.70 18.91 -0.21
N THR A 159 -16.77 20.23 -0.31
CA THR A 159 -18.01 20.98 -0.46
C THR A 159 -17.94 21.82 -1.73
N TYR A 160 -19.11 22.08 -2.30
CA TYR A 160 -19.31 23.03 -3.40
C TYR A 160 -19.11 24.47 -2.91
#